data_AF-A0A176S3B6-F1
#
_entry.id   AF-A0A176S3B6-F1
#
_cell.length_a   1.000
_cell.length_b   1.000
_cell.length_c   1.000
_cell.angle_alpha   90.00
_cell.angle_beta   90.00
_cell.angle_gamma   90.00
#
_symmetry.space_group_name_H-M   'P 1'
#
loop_
_entity.id
_entity.type
_entity.pdbx_description
1 polymer ?
#
loop_
_entity_poly.entity_id
_entity_poly.type
_entity_poly.pdbx_seq_one_letter_code
_entity_poly.pdbx_strand_id
1 'polypeptide(L)' 'MAYSNQVLDHYENPRNVGTLDKEDPSVGTGMVGAPACGK' A
#
# COMPACT_ATOMS: atom_id res chain seq x y z
N MET A 1 -22.76 6.11 -1.56
CA MET A 1 -21.71 5.10 -1.27
C MET A 1 -20.52 5.82 -0.65
N ALA A 2 -19.90 5.26 0.38
CA ALA A 2 -18.86 5.93 1.17
C ALA A 2 -17.49 6.02 0.46
N TYR A 3 -17.31 5.28 -0.64
CA TYR A 3 -16.05 5.21 -1.38
C TYR A 3 -16.29 5.44 -2.88
N SER A 4 -15.27 5.99 -3.54
CA SER A 4 -15.30 6.18 -4.99
C SER A 4 -15.09 4.84 -5.70
N ASN A 5 -15.60 4.74 -6.93
CA ASN A 5 -15.44 3.55 -7.76
C ASN A 5 -13.96 3.19 -7.98
N GLN A 6 -13.07 4.19 -8.05
CA GLN A 6 -11.63 3.97 -8.22
C GLN A 6 -10.99 3.33 -6.98
N VAL A 7 -11.46 3.69 -5.77
CA VAL A 7 -10.97 3.10 -4.52
C VAL A 7 -11.45 1.65 -4.40
N LEU A 8 -12.72 1.40 -4.73
CA LEU A 8 -13.30 0.05 -4.68
C LEU A 8 -12.64 -0.89 -5.70
N ASP A 9 -12.42 -0.43 -6.93
CA ASP A 9 -11.72 -1.21 -7.96
C ASP A 9 -10.31 -1.61 -7.53
N HIS A 10 -9.53 -0.69 -6.95
CA HIS A 10 -8.19 -1.02 -6.48
C HIS A 10 -8.21 -1.93 -5.23
N TYR A 11 -9.25 -1.86 -4.41
CA TYR A 11 -9.42 -2.76 -3.28
C TYR A 11 -9.74 -4.18 -3.73
N GLU A 12 -10.64 -4.34 -4.70
CA GLU A 12 -11.06 -5.65 -5.23
C GLU A 12 -10.00 -6.27 -6.17
N ASN A 13 -9.29 -5.45 -6.95
CA ASN A 13 -8.23 -5.86 -7.87
C ASN A 13 -6.89 -5.19 -7.51
N PRO A 14 -6.21 -5.63 -6.43
CA PRO A 14 -5.02 -4.97 -5.95
C PRO A 14 -3.83 -5.18 -6.90
N ARG A 15 -3.05 -4.11 -7.13
CA ARG A 15 -1.91 -4.08 -8.05
C ARG A 15 -0.63 -3.87 -7.26
N ASN A 16 0.44 -4.55 -7.66
CA ASN A 16 1.79 -4.44 -7.07
C ASN A 16 1.87 -4.83 -5.58
N VAL A 17 1.07 -5.82 -5.17
CA VAL A 17 1.15 -6.37 -3.81
C VAL A 17 2.38 -7.26 -3.71
N GLY A 18 3.22 -7.00 -2.71
CA GLY A 18 4.44 -7.76 -2.45
C GLY A 18 5.51 -6.87 -1.82
N THR A 19 6.71 -7.43 -1.67
CA THR A 19 7.87 -6.69 -1.20
C THR A 19 9.02 -6.93 -2.17
N LEU A 20 9.77 -5.87 -2.47
CA LEU A 20 11.04 -5.98 -3.18
C LEU A 20 12.15 -6.41 -2.23
N ASP A 21 13.29 -6.84 -2.79
CA ASP A 21 14.48 -7.14 -2.00
C ASP A 21 14.97 -5.89 -1.26
N LYS A 22 15.27 -6.04 0.03
CA LYS A 22 15.72 -4.95 0.89
C LYS A 22 17.21 -4.69 0.76
N GLU A 23 17.97 -5.66 0.26
CA GLU A 23 19.43 -5.56 0.13
C GLU A 23 19.86 -4.99 -1.23
N ASP A 24 18.94 -4.87 -2.19
CA ASP A 24 19.22 -4.30 -3.51
C ASP A 24 19.50 -2.78 -3.40
N PRO A 25 20.70 -2.30 -3.81
CA PRO A 25 21.06 -0.88 -3.73
C PRO A 25 20.20 0.03 -4.63
N SER A 26 19.44 -0.53 -5.58
CA SER A 26 18.48 0.19 -6.40
C SER A 26 17.09 0.33 -5.75
N VAL A 27 16.83 -0.35 -4.62
CA VAL A 27 15.52 -0.40 -3.96
C VAL A 27 15.51 0.45 -2.68
N GLY A 28 14.70 1.51 -2.68
CA GLY A 28 14.39 2.28 -1.46
C GLY A 28 13.15 1.72 -0.74
N THR A 29 13.30 1.29 0.53
CA THR A 29 12.17 0.85 1.36
C THR A 29 11.75 1.97 2.33
N GLY A 30 10.50 2.45 2.22
CA GLY A 30 9.92 3.43 3.15
C GLY A 30 8.74 2.85 3.92
N MET A 31 8.86 2.76 5.25
CA MET A 31 7.78 2.31 6.13
C MET A 31 7.29 3.49 6.99
N VAL A 32 5.99 3.79 6.90
CA VAL A 32 5.34 4.86 7.68
C VAL A 32 4.09 4.32 8.34
N GLY A 33 3.79 4.79 9.56
CA GLY A 33 2.60 4.41 10.30
C GLY A 33 2.29 5.38 11.42
N ALA A 34 1.01 5.59 11.70
CA ALA A 34 0.51 6.42 12.79
C ALA A 34 -0.49 5.60 13.63
N PRO A 35 -0.10 5.06 14.80
CA PRO A 35 -0.94 4.16 15.61
C PRO A 35 -2.30 4.74 16.02
N ALA A 36 -2.45 6.06 16.02
CA ALA A 36 -3.69 6.75 16.39
C ALA A 36 -4.80 6.66 15.32
N CYS A 37 -4.47 6.41 14.05
CA CYS A 37 -5.41 6.47 12.92
C CYS A 37 -5.86 5.10 12.42
N GLY A 38 -5.35 4.01 12.98
CA GLY A 38 -5.67 2.63 12.60
C GLY A 38 -6.59 1.90 13.59
N LYS A 39 -7.36 2.66 14.38
CA LYS A 39 -8.39 2.14 15.30
C LYS A 39 -9.69 1.87 14.55
#